data_AF-A0A3E3DZA0-F1
#
_entry.id   AF-A0A3E3DZA0-F1
#
_cell.length_a   1.000
_cell.length_b   1.000
_cell.length_c   1.000
_cell.angle_alpha   90.00
_cell.angle_beta   90.00
_cell.angle_gamma   90.00
#
_symmetry.space_group_name_H-M   'P 1'
#
loop_
_entity.id
_entity.type
_entity.pdbx_description
1 polymer ?
#
loop_
_entity_poly.entity_id
_entity_poly.type
_entity_poly.pdbx_seq_one_letter_code
_entity_poly.pdbx_strand_id
1 'polypeptide(L)'
;MKYELPFLNNIYDSLETVNVDLFCFLELYQGEGYLSHDEIKHIILNLANLLELLIKWRLEQEHWALIFSDINKATYSNYIDGDFISVDIKSGIIRLESICGINCSFSACKKIYQYRNRLMHYTLNSIFEQIIKDLSDAMCEITKFMEGEIIGYLPEEAINDFMKSIYENKKYVNKLKKLEF
;
A
#
# COMPACT_ATOMS: atom_id res chain seq x y z
N MET A 1 15.09 -9.31 1.37
CA MET A 1 15.27 -10.74 1.07
C MET A 1 14.97 -10.96 -0.42
N LYS A 2 15.31 -12.10 -1.03
CA LYS A 2 14.85 -12.42 -2.40
C LYS A 2 14.09 -13.75 -2.38
N TYR A 3 12.78 -13.69 -2.56
CA TYR A 3 11.88 -14.81 -2.77
C TYR A 3 11.93 -15.26 -4.23
N GLU A 4 11.54 -16.52 -4.48
CA GLU A 4 11.49 -17.09 -5.83
C GLU A 4 10.41 -16.44 -6.72
N LEU A 5 9.45 -15.74 -6.11
CA LEU A 5 8.39 -15.00 -6.77
C LEU A 5 8.79 -13.51 -6.90
N PRO A 6 9.15 -13.02 -8.11
CA PRO A 6 9.60 -11.63 -8.30
C PRO A 6 8.57 -10.59 -7.85
N PHE A 7 7.29 -10.87 -8.03
CA PHE A 7 6.23 -9.97 -7.61
C PHE A 7 6.16 -9.82 -6.08
N LEU A 8 6.42 -10.89 -5.34
CA LEU A 8 6.48 -10.86 -3.87
C LEU A 8 7.67 -10.04 -3.38
N ASN A 9 8.81 -10.08 -4.07
CA ASN A 9 9.95 -9.20 -3.77
C ASN A 9 9.56 -7.72 -3.92
N ASN A 10 8.85 -7.36 -4.99
CA ASN A 10 8.41 -5.99 -5.20
C ASN A 10 7.47 -5.50 -4.09
N ILE A 11 6.58 -6.37 -3.61
CA ILE A 11 5.69 -6.05 -2.48
C ILE A 11 6.50 -5.82 -1.21
N TYR A 12 7.43 -6.75 -0.90
CA TYR A 12 8.26 -6.65 0.29
C TYR A 12 9.16 -5.41 0.26
N ASP A 13 9.82 -5.14 -0.86
CA ASP A 13 10.65 -3.95 -1.04
C ASP A 13 9.83 -2.66 -0.90
N SER A 14 8.59 -2.65 -1.43
CA SER A 14 7.68 -1.51 -1.27
C SER A 14 7.23 -1.33 0.19
N LEU A 15 7.04 -2.42 0.94
CA LEU A 15 6.69 -2.39 2.35
C LEU A 15 7.85 -1.84 3.20
N GLU A 16 9.06 -2.34 2.96
CA GLU A 16 10.27 -1.87 3.63
C GLU A 16 10.57 -0.40 3.32
N THR A 17 10.37 0.02 2.07
CA THR A 17 10.51 1.43 1.67
C THR A 17 9.58 2.32 2.48
N VAL A 18 8.30 1.96 2.60
CA VAL A 18 7.34 2.69 3.42
C VAL A 18 7.78 2.74 4.88
N ASN A 19 8.25 1.61 5.44
CA ASN A 19 8.74 1.55 6.82
C ASN A 19 9.96 2.45 7.06
N VAL A 20 10.90 2.49 6.11
CA VAL A 20 12.08 3.37 6.17
C VAL A 20 11.68 4.84 6.08
N ASP A 21 10.80 5.21 5.14
CA ASP A 21 10.36 6.59 5.00
C ASP A 21 9.66 7.08 6.27
N LEU A 22 8.81 6.24 6.87
CA LEU A 22 8.13 6.53 8.12
C LEU A 22 9.09 6.63 9.30
N PHE A 23 10.09 5.74 9.37
CA PHE A 23 11.12 5.81 10.38
C PHE A 23 11.86 7.14 10.29
N CYS A 24 12.36 7.51 9.11
CA CYS A 24 13.05 8.77 8.87
C CYS A 24 12.16 9.97 9.27
N PHE A 25 10.91 9.99 8.80
CA PHE A 25 9.95 11.04 9.16
C PHE A 25 9.76 11.16 10.67
N LEU A 26 9.58 10.03 11.38
CA LEU A 26 9.33 10.03 12.82
C LEU A 26 10.55 10.41 13.65
N GLU A 27 11.77 10.09 13.21
CA GLU A 27 13.01 10.47 13.90
C GLU A 27 13.38 11.93 13.64
N LEU A 28 13.01 12.48 12.48
CA LEU A 28 13.24 13.88 12.12
C LEU A 28 12.12 14.81 12.58
N TYR A 29 10.97 14.27 13.01
CA TYR A 29 9.86 15.06 13.54
C TYR A 29 10.24 15.76 14.86
N GLN A 30 10.60 17.04 14.76
CA GLN A 30 10.97 17.88 15.92
C GLN A 30 9.80 18.66 16.53
N GLY A 31 8.54 18.36 16.19
CA GLY A 31 7.37 19.07 16.71
C GLY A 31 7.13 20.47 16.11
N GLU A 32 8.15 21.08 15.51
CA GLU A 32 8.07 22.40 14.89
C GLU A 32 8.24 22.31 13.36
N GLY A 33 7.15 22.13 12.62
CA GLY A 33 6.89 22.60 11.24
C GLY A 33 7.94 22.49 10.10
N TYR A 34 9.14 21.96 10.35
CA TYR A 34 10.31 21.96 9.47
C TYR A 34 10.55 20.60 8.82
N LEU A 35 9.55 19.72 8.84
CA LEU A 35 9.58 18.54 7.99
C LEU A 35 9.25 18.95 6.57
N SER A 36 10.09 18.49 5.65
CA SER A 36 9.98 18.86 4.27
C SER A 36 8.68 18.27 3.70
N HIS A 37 7.96 19.07 2.93
CA HIS A 37 6.81 18.60 2.15
C HIS A 37 7.17 17.37 1.29
N ASP A 38 8.46 17.19 1.00
CA ASP A 38 9.03 16.09 0.23
C ASP A 38 8.98 14.74 0.95
N GLU A 39 9.27 14.65 2.25
CA GLU A 39 9.21 13.37 3.00
C GLU A 39 7.79 12.79 3.03
N ILE A 40 6.80 13.62 3.34
CA ILE A 40 5.39 13.21 3.31
C ILE A 40 4.96 12.83 1.90
N LYS A 41 5.42 13.56 0.89
CA LYS A 41 5.15 13.22 -0.50
C LYS A 41 5.68 11.83 -0.82
N HIS A 42 6.92 11.51 -0.44
CA HIS A 42 7.49 10.17 -0.65
C HIS A 42 6.68 9.09 0.06
N ILE A 43 6.32 9.29 1.33
CA ILE A 43 5.48 8.35 2.09
C ILE A 43 4.14 8.11 1.37
N ILE A 44 3.45 9.17 0.94
CA ILE A 44 2.16 9.04 0.24
C ILE A 44 2.30 8.27 -1.08
N LEU A 45 3.33 8.57 -1.87
CA LEU A 45 3.57 7.90 -3.16
C LEU A 45 3.89 6.41 -2.95
N ASN A 46 4.78 6.10 -2.00
CA ASN A 46 5.21 4.73 -1.72
C ASN A 46 4.09 3.91 -1.06
N LEU A 47 3.28 4.51 -0.19
CA LEU A 47 2.12 3.85 0.41
C LEU A 47 1.03 3.54 -0.62
N ALA A 48 0.79 4.44 -1.57
CA ALA A 48 -0.14 4.19 -2.67
C ALA A 48 0.36 3.06 -3.58
N ASN A 49 1.67 3.01 -3.86
CA ASN A 49 2.28 1.93 -4.63
C ASN A 49 2.16 0.57 -3.90
N LEU A 50 2.50 0.52 -2.61
CA LEU A 50 2.34 -0.68 -1.79
C LEU A 50 0.89 -1.20 -1.82
N LEU A 51 -0.09 -0.31 -1.62
CA LEU A 51 -1.51 -0.65 -1.67
C LEU A 51 -1.89 -1.27 -3.02
N GLU A 52 -1.42 -0.69 -4.13
CA GLU A 52 -1.69 -1.20 -5.47
C GLU A 52 -1.12 -2.60 -5.68
N LEU A 53 0.11 -2.84 -5.23
CA LEU A 53 0.75 -4.16 -5.33
C LEU A 53 0.02 -5.21 -4.49
N LEU A 54 -0.36 -4.88 -3.25
CA LEU A 54 -1.10 -5.79 -2.36
C LEU A 54 -2.49 -6.16 -2.92
N ILE A 55 -3.22 -5.19 -3.47
CA ILE A 55 -4.51 -5.44 -4.12
C ILE A 55 -4.34 -6.40 -5.29
N LYS A 56 -3.36 -6.14 -6.16
CA LYS A 56 -3.10 -6.98 -7.35
C LYS A 56 -2.68 -8.38 -6.96
N TRP A 57 -1.81 -8.52 -5.95
CA TRP A 57 -1.44 -9.82 -5.38
C TRP A 57 -2.66 -10.60 -4.94
N ARG A 58 -3.54 -10.00 -4.13
CA ARG A 58 -4.73 -10.71 -3.65
C ARG A 58 -5.69 -11.10 -4.78
N LEU A 59 -5.86 -10.25 -5.78
CA LEU A 59 -6.66 -10.56 -6.97
C LEU A 59 -6.06 -11.71 -7.78
N GLU A 60 -4.74 -11.75 -7.91
CA GLU A 60 -4.02 -12.82 -8.61
C GLU A 60 -4.18 -14.17 -7.91
N GLN A 61 -4.22 -14.20 -6.58
CA GLN A 61 -4.53 -15.42 -5.81
C GLN A 61 -5.93 -15.96 -6.08
N GLU A 62 -6.87 -15.09 -6.47
CA GLU A 62 -8.20 -15.50 -6.90
C GLU A 62 -8.17 -16.00 -8.35
N HIS A 63 -7.65 -15.16 -9.26
CA HIS A 63 -7.44 -15.53 -10.65
C HIS A 63 -6.54 -14.49 -11.35
N TRP A 64 -5.50 -14.94 -12.07
CA TRP A 64 -4.54 -14.08 -12.77
C TRP A 64 -5.20 -13.00 -13.66
N ALA A 65 -6.26 -13.33 -14.40
CA ALA A 65 -6.94 -12.36 -15.29
C ALA A 65 -7.53 -11.14 -14.55
N LEU A 66 -7.75 -11.23 -13.23
CA LEU A 66 -8.31 -10.14 -12.44
C LEU A 66 -7.34 -8.98 -12.23
N ILE A 67 -6.06 -9.11 -12.59
CA ILE A 67 -5.12 -7.99 -12.54
C ILE A 67 -5.13 -7.13 -13.80
N PHE A 68 -5.85 -7.54 -14.86
CA PHE A 68 -5.99 -6.76 -16.10
C PHE A 68 -7.02 -5.65 -15.93
N SER A 69 -6.74 -4.44 -16.41
CA SER A 69 -7.71 -3.34 -16.42
C SER A 69 -9.02 -3.72 -17.11
N ASP A 70 -8.95 -4.41 -18.27
CA ASP A 70 -10.07 -5.02 -18.98
C ASP A 70 -9.91 -6.54 -19.02
N ILE A 71 -10.73 -7.25 -18.24
CA ILE A 71 -10.68 -8.72 -18.09
C ILE A 71 -10.95 -9.41 -19.43
N ASN A 72 -11.75 -8.81 -20.33
CA ASN A 72 -12.07 -9.43 -21.63
C ASN A 72 -10.89 -9.44 -22.59
N LYS A 73 -9.86 -8.64 -22.32
CA LYS A 73 -8.60 -8.60 -23.09
C LYS A 73 -7.50 -9.44 -22.45
N ALA A 74 -7.80 -10.14 -21.36
CA ALA A 74 -6.81 -10.93 -20.66
C ALA A 74 -6.37 -12.13 -21.51
N THR A 75 -5.07 -12.19 -21.79
CA THR A 75 -4.42 -13.36 -22.40
C THR A 75 -3.32 -13.84 -21.48
N TYR A 76 -3.16 -15.16 -21.40
CA TYR A 76 -2.13 -15.74 -20.53
C TYR A 76 -0.71 -15.37 -20.99
N SER A 77 -0.49 -15.20 -22.30
CA SER A 77 0.80 -14.73 -22.83
C SER A 77 1.15 -13.34 -22.29
N ASN A 78 0.23 -12.39 -22.38
CA ASN A 78 0.47 -11.02 -21.92
C ASN A 78 0.67 -10.98 -20.39
N TYR A 79 0.00 -11.85 -19.65
CA TYR A 79 0.19 -11.99 -18.21
C TYR A 79 1.62 -12.43 -17.87
N ILE A 80 2.13 -13.49 -18.52
CA ILE A 80 3.49 -14.00 -18.29
C ILE A 80 4.55 -12.98 -18.73
N ASP A 81 4.33 -12.29 -19.85
CA ASP A 81 5.26 -11.30 -20.38
C ASP A 81 5.20 -9.96 -19.62
N GLY A 82 4.19 -9.76 -18.76
CA GLY A 82 3.93 -8.49 -18.09
C GLY A 82 3.44 -7.37 -19.01
N ASP A 83 3.12 -7.68 -20.28
CA ASP A 83 2.70 -6.70 -21.29
C ASP A 83 1.19 -6.50 -21.31
N PHE A 84 0.69 -5.84 -20.27
CA PHE A 84 -0.73 -5.49 -20.16
C PHE A 84 -0.96 -4.23 -19.32
N ILE A 85 -2.11 -3.59 -19.55
CA ILE A 85 -2.58 -2.51 -18.69
C ILE A 85 -3.21 -3.14 -17.46
N SER A 86 -2.57 -2.99 -16.31
CA SER A 86 -3.06 -3.52 -15.05
C SER A 86 -4.21 -2.71 -14.45
N VAL A 87 -4.97 -3.33 -13.56
CA VAL A 87 -6.10 -2.73 -12.85
C VAL A 87 -5.63 -1.62 -11.91
N ASP A 88 -6.35 -0.50 -11.87
CA ASP A 88 -6.09 0.59 -10.92
C ASP A 88 -6.60 0.24 -9.50
N ILE A 89 -6.15 1.00 -8.48
CA ILE A 89 -6.54 0.77 -7.08
C ILE A 89 -8.06 0.78 -6.85
N LYS A 90 -8.78 1.72 -7.47
CA LYS A 90 -10.24 1.86 -7.24
C LYS A 90 -10.97 0.67 -7.83
N SER A 91 -10.66 0.31 -9.07
CA SER A 91 -11.22 -0.85 -9.76
C SER A 91 -10.82 -2.16 -9.06
N GLY A 92 -9.59 -2.23 -8.55
CA GLY A 92 -9.08 -3.38 -7.80
C GLY A 92 -9.81 -3.59 -6.47
N ILE A 93 -10.04 -2.53 -5.68
CA ILE A 93 -10.85 -2.61 -4.44
C ILE A 93 -12.27 -3.10 -4.75
N ILE A 94 -12.91 -2.59 -5.80
CA ILE A 94 -14.24 -3.05 -6.20
C ILE A 94 -14.22 -4.55 -6.51
N ARG A 95 -13.20 -5.04 -7.21
CA ARG A 95 -13.05 -6.48 -7.52
C ARG A 95 -12.82 -7.31 -6.25
N LEU A 96 -12.00 -6.85 -5.32
CA LEU A 96 -11.81 -7.53 -4.02
C LEU A 96 -13.14 -7.69 -3.27
N GLU A 97 -13.96 -6.63 -3.25
CA GLU A 97 -15.28 -6.64 -2.61
C GLU A 97 -16.27 -7.56 -3.35
N SER A 98 -16.42 -7.38 -4.67
CA SER A 98 -17.49 -8.04 -5.44
C SER A 98 -17.16 -9.46 -5.91
N ILE A 99 -15.88 -9.80 -6.08
CA ILE A 99 -15.43 -11.08 -6.62
C ILE A 99 -14.80 -11.93 -5.51
N CYS A 100 -13.84 -11.37 -4.77
CA CYS A 100 -13.15 -12.10 -3.71
C CYS A 100 -13.94 -12.14 -2.38
N GLY A 101 -15.04 -11.39 -2.27
CA GLY A 101 -15.88 -11.36 -1.06
C GLY A 101 -15.22 -10.69 0.15
N ILE A 102 -14.20 -9.87 -0.07
CA ILE A 102 -13.40 -9.26 1.00
C ILE A 102 -14.14 -8.05 1.57
N ASN A 103 -14.47 -8.11 2.86
CA ASN A 103 -15.15 -7.04 3.57
C ASN A 103 -14.18 -6.22 4.42
N CYS A 104 -13.27 -5.50 3.76
CA CYS A 104 -12.29 -4.62 4.39
C CYS A 104 -12.59 -3.16 4.05
N SER A 105 -12.43 -2.26 5.04
CA SER A 105 -12.50 -0.82 4.79
C SER A 105 -11.21 -0.33 4.14
N PHE A 106 -11.35 0.35 3.00
CA PHE A 106 -10.27 1.05 2.30
C PHE A 106 -10.53 2.56 2.25
N SER A 107 -11.25 3.10 3.23
CA SER A 107 -11.69 4.50 3.24
C SER A 107 -10.52 5.49 3.31
N ALA A 108 -9.54 5.23 4.17
CA ALA A 108 -8.34 6.05 4.31
C ALA A 108 -7.36 5.76 3.16
N CYS A 109 -7.24 4.50 2.75
CA CYS A 109 -6.48 4.10 1.57
C CYS A 109 -6.93 4.85 0.30
N LYS A 110 -8.24 5.01 0.10
CA LYS A 110 -8.82 5.80 -1.00
C LYS A 110 -8.39 7.28 -0.93
N LYS A 111 -8.23 7.86 0.27
CA LYS A 111 -7.71 9.23 0.42
C LYS A 111 -6.23 9.33 0.08
N ILE A 112 -5.41 8.36 0.49
CA ILE A 112 -3.99 8.31 0.11
C ILE A 112 -3.84 8.25 -1.41
N TYR A 113 -4.65 7.44 -2.09
CA TYR A 113 -4.68 7.42 -3.56
C TYR A 113 -5.06 8.79 -4.17
N GLN A 114 -6.04 9.50 -3.57
CA GLN A 114 -6.38 10.86 -4.00
C GLN A 114 -5.23 11.84 -3.77
N TYR A 115 -4.53 11.77 -2.63
CA TYR A 115 -3.36 12.59 -2.35
C TYR A 115 -2.24 12.31 -3.33
N ARG A 116 -1.97 11.04 -3.65
CA ARG A 116 -1.02 10.64 -4.70
C ARG A 116 -1.37 11.28 -6.04
N ASN A 117 -2.63 11.22 -6.47
CA ASN A 117 -3.05 11.83 -7.73
C ASN A 117 -2.92 13.35 -7.73
N ARG A 118 -3.19 14.01 -6.60
CA ARG A 118 -2.94 15.45 -6.45
C ARG A 118 -1.44 15.75 -6.51
N LEU A 119 -0.60 15.05 -5.75
CA LEU A 119 0.86 15.27 -5.75
C LEU A 119 1.51 15.07 -7.12
N MET A 120 0.99 14.15 -7.94
CA MET A 120 1.52 13.87 -9.28
C MET A 120 1.10 14.87 -10.35
N HIS A 121 -0.08 15.51 -10.20
CA HIS A 121 -0.69 16.28 -11.28
C HIS A 121 -1.11 17.71 -10.89
N TYR A 122 -1.17 18.02 -9.59
CA TYR A 122 -1.77 19.23 -9.02
C TYR A 122 -1.08 19.63 -7.69
N THR A 123 -1.71 20.54 -6.94
CA THR A 123 -1.28 20.94 -5.59
C THR A 123 -1.99 20.11 -4.52
N LEU A 124 -1.26 19.69 -3.49
CA LEU A 124 -1.84 19.01 -2.33
C LEU A 124 -2.47 20.05 -1.38
N ASN A 125 -3.77 20.29 -1.56
CA ASN A 125 -4.55 21.22 -0.72
C ASN A 125 -5.20 20.47 0.46
N SER A 126 -4.41 20.17 1.49
CA SER A 126 -4.86 19.62 2.78
C SER A 126 -3.97 20.15 3.91
N ILE A 127 -4.52 20.28 5.12
CA ILE A 127 -3.71 20.63 6.30
C ILE A 127 -2.87 19.43 6.75
N PHE A 128 -1.68 19.72 7.28
CA PHE A 128 -0.67 18.71 7.64
C PHE A 128 -1.20 17.66 8.63
N GLU A 129 -1.86 18.09 9.71
CA GLU A 129 -2.49 17.20 10.70
C GLU A 129 -3.44 16.19 10.04
N GLN A 130 -4.30 16.66 9.12
CA GLN A 130 -5.24 15.79 8.41
C GLN A 130 -4.52 14.77 7.52
N ILE A 131 -3.41 15.16 6.89
CA ILE A 131 -2.59 14.25 6.09
C ILE A 131 -1.98 13.16 6.98
N ILE A 132 -1.41 13.53 8.14
CA ILE A 132 -0.82 12.57 9.07
C ILE A 132 -1.89 11.61 9.62
N LYS A 133 -3.06 12.13 9.96
CA LYS A 133 -4.19 11.31 10.40
C LYS A 133 -4.60 10.29 9.32
N ASP A 134 -4.79 10.76 8.08
CA ASP A 134 -5.17 9.88 6.97
C ASP A 134 -4.08 8.85 6.63
N LEU A 135 -2.80 9.20 6.76
CA LEU A 135 -1.67 8.27 6.63
C LEU A 135 -1.73 7.18 7.71
N SER A 136 -1.90 7.56 8.97
CA SER A 136 -2.02 6.62 10.09
C SER A 136 -3.21 5.68 9.92
N ASP A 137 -4.37 6.22 9.51
CA ASP A 137 -5.58 5.46 9.27
C ASP A 137 -5.41 4.50 8.06
N ALA A 138 -4.74 4.93 6.99
CA ALA A 138 -4.48 4.08 5.82
C ALA A 138 -3.50 2.95 6.14
N MET A 139 -2.46 3.22 6.92
CA MET A 139 -1.56 2.17 7.42
C MET A 139 -2.28 1.16 8.32
N CYS A 140 -3.24 1.60 9.15
CA CYS A 140 -4.10 0.69 9.90
C CYS A 140 -4.91 -0.23 8.97
N GLU A 141 -5.50 0.33 7.91
CA GLU A 141 -6.27 -0.44 6.92
C GLU A 141 -5.37 -1.44 6.17
N ILE A 142 -4.20 -1.00 5.69
CA ILE A 142 -3.22 -1.86 5.00
C ILE A 142 -2.74 -2.99 5.90
N THR A 143 -2.42 -2.71 7.15
CA THR A 143 -2.00 -3.72 8.13
C THR A 143 -3.09 -4.78 8.31
N LYS A 144 -4.34 -4.37 8.51
CA LYS A 144 -5.47 -5.30 8.65
C LYS A 144 -5.67 -6.13 7.38
N PHE A 145 -5.56 -5.50 6.21
CA PHE A 145 -5.66 -6.20 4.93
C PHE A 145 -4.54 -7.22 4.77
N MET A 146 -3.30 -6.88 5.12
CA MET A 146 -2.18 -7.82 5.07
C MET A 146 -2.40 -9.03 5.98
N GLU A 147 -2.78 -8.79 7.24
CA GLU A 147 -3.01 -9.85 8.23
C GLU A 147 -4.19 -10.76 7.86
N GLY A 148 -5.27 -10.19 7.32
CA GLY A 148 -6.48 -10.94 6.98
C GLY A 148 -6.43 -11.63 5.61
N GLU A 149 -5.80 -11.00 4.61
CA GLU A 149 -5.96 -11.39 3.20
C GLU A 149 -4.64 -11.70 2.49
N ILE A 150 -3.48 -11.34 3.05
CA ILE A 150 -2.19 -11.53 2.34
C ILE A 150 -1.37 -12.65 2.97
N ILE A 151 -1.18 -12.62 4.29
CA ILE A 151 -0.29 -13.55 5.00
C ILE A 151 -0.63 -15.02 4.71
N GLY A 152 -1.91 -15.38 4.64
CA GLY A 152 -2.36 -16.76 4.40
C GLY A 152 -1.98 -17.32 3.03
N TYR A 153 -1.60 -16.47 2.07
CA TYR A 153 -1.19 -16.86 0.72
C TYR A 153 0.33 -16.75 0.51
N LEU A 154 1.09 -16.33 1.52
CA LEU A 154 2.54 -16.21 1.41
C LEU A 154 3.22 -17.57 1.53
N PRO A 155 4.35 -17.79 0.82
CA PRO A 155 5.19 -18.96 1.07
C PRO A 155 5.83 -18.86 2.47
N GLU A 156 6.13 -20.01 3.07
CA GLU A 156 6.53 -20.12 4.48
C GLU A 156 7.76 -19.26 4.81
N GLU A 157 8.72 -19.21 3.90
CA GLU A 157 9.94 -18.40 4.03
C GLU A 157 9.69 -16.89 4.04
N ALA A 158 8.56 -16.41 3.51
CA ALA A 158 8.20 -15.00 3.47
C ALA A 158 7.33 -14.56 4.66
N ILE A 159 6.61 -15.48 5.30
CA ILE A 159 5.66 -15.15 6.38
C ILE A 159 6.36 -14.38 7.51
N ASN A 160 7.50 -14.88 7.97
CA ASN A 160 8.21 -14.26 9.10
C ASN A 160 8.68 -12.84 8.80
N ASP A 161 9.18 -12.60 7.58
CA ASP A 161 9.65 -11.29 7.16
C ASP A 161 8.48 -10.30 7.10
N PHE A 162 7.39 -10.67 6.42
CA PHE A 162 6.21 -9.83 6.31
C PHE A 162 5.59 -9.54 7.69
N MET A 163 5.52 -10.53 8.57
CA MET A 163 5.02 -10.35 9.93
C MET A 163 5.88 -9.39 10.75
N LYS A 164 7.21 -9.44 10.57
CA LYS A 164 8.13 -8.49 11.20
C LYS A 164 7.89 -7.06 10.68
N SER A 165 7.78 -6.89 9.37
CA SER A 165 7.52 -5.59 8.75
C SER A 165 6.15 -5.02 9.14
N ILE A 166 5.12 -5.87 9.28
CA ILE A 166 3.80 -5.49 9.80
C ILE A 166 3.90 -5.03 11.26
N TYR A 167 4.68 -5.74 12.09
CA TYR A 167 4.89 -5.36 13.49
C TYR A 167 5.56 -3.98 13.60
N GLU A 168 6.57 -3.70 12.77
CA GLU A 168 7.19 -2.37 12.69
C GLU A 168 6.20 -1.30 12.24
N ASN A 169 5.39 -1.60 11.22
CA ASN A 169 4.34 -0.72 10.73
C ASN A 169 3.38 -0.30 11.86
N LYS A 170 2.90 -1.26 12.66
CA LYS A 170 2.05 -1.00 13.83
C LYS A 170 2.71 -0.09 14.86
N LYS A 171 4.02 -0.23 15.08
CA LYS A 171 4.78 0.68 15.97
C LYS A 171 4.78 2.11 15.43
N TYR A 172 4.98 2.30 14.12
CA TYR A 172 4.95 3.62 13.48
C TYR A 172 3.56 4.24 13.51
N VAL A 173 2.50 3.48 13.22
CA VAL A 173 1.10 3.93 13.38
C VAL A 173 0.87 4.49 14.79
N ASN A 174 1.31 3.76 15.82
CA ASN A 174 1.13 4.19 17.20
C ASN A 174 1.92 5.46 17.54
N LYS A 175 3.10 5.66 16.93
CA LYS A 175 3.85 6.91 17.06
C LYS A 175 3.12 8.07 16.36
N LEU A 176 2.65 7.87 15.12
CA LEU A 176 1.91 8.89 14.35
C LEU A 176 0.66 9.38 15.08
N LYS A 177 -0.09 8.47 15.73
CA LYS A 177 -1.29 8.83 16.51
C LYS A 177 -1.01 9.65 17.77
N LYS A 178 0.24 9.67 18.22
CA LYS A 178 0.69 10.41 19.41
C LYS A 178 1.38 11.73 19.05
N LEU A 179 1.52 12.04 17.76
CA LEU A 179 2.03 13.34 17.35
C LEU A 179 1.02 14.40 17.77
N GLU A 180 1.50 15.38 18.52
CA GLU A 180 0.76 16.60 18.84
C GLU A 180 1.05 17.62 17.74
N PHE A 181 0.00 18.29 17.26
CA PHE A 181 0.03 19.29 16.18
C PHE A 181 -0.49 20.63 16.68
#